data_AF-A0A2K3KIE7-F1
#
_entry.id   AF-A0A2K3KIE7-F1
#
_cell.length_a   1.000
_cell.length_b   1.000
_cell.length_c   1.000
_cell.angle_alpha   90.00
_cell.angle_beta   90.00
_cell.angle_gamma   90.00
#
_symmetry.space_group_name_H-M   'P 1'
#
loop_
_entity.id
_entity.type
_entity.pdbx_description
1 polymer ?
#
loop_
_entity_poly.entity_id
_entity_poly.type
_entity_poly.pdbx_seq_one_letter_code
_entity_poly.pdbx_strand_id
1 'polypeptide(L)' 'ELIRTNNWSSFVYIVSSDVRDWKAPERADILVSDLLGSFGDNELSPESLDGAQRFLKKDGISIPSS' A
#
# COMPACT_ATOMS: atom_id res chain seq x y z
N GLU A 1 -13.60 4.65 11.89
CA GLU A 1 -15.07 4.70 11.94
C GLU A 1 -15.74 4.05 10.71
N LEU A 2 -15.33 4.42 9.49
CA LEU A 2 -15.85 3.85 8.24
C LEU A 2 -15.85 2.30 8.17
N ILE A 3 -14.77 1.64 8.59
CA ILE A 3 -14.69 0.16 8.59
C ILE A 3 -15.80 -0.46 9.44
N ARG A 4 -16.08 0.14 10.61
CA ARG A 4 -17.12 -0.35 11.52
C ARG A 4 -18.51 -0.10 10.95
N THR A 5 -18.77 1.10 10.44
CA THR A 5 -20.08 1.47 9.88
C THR A 5 -20.44 0.65 8.64
N ASN A 6 -19.45 0.27 7.82
CA ASN A 6 -19.65 -0.56 6.62
C ASN A 6 -19.52 -2.07 6.89
N ASN A 7 -19.32 -2.49 8.14
CA ASN A 7 -19.15 -3.89 8.53
C ASN A 7 -18.00 -4.61 7.79
N TRP A 8 -16.87 -3.94 7.59
CA TRP A 8 -15.70 -4.47 6.87
C TRP A 8 -14.66 -5.12 7.77
N SER A 9 -14.89 -5.20 9.08
CA SER A 9 -13.89 -5.67 10.06
C SER A 9 -13.35 -7.08 9.81
N SER A 10 -14.09 -7.94 9.10
CA SER A 10 -13.64 -9.28 8.70
C SER A 10 -12.85 -9.32 7.38
N PHE A 11 -12.87 -8.23 6.61
CA PHE A 11 -12.24 -8.14 5.28
C PHE A 11 -11.06 -7.17 5.25
N VAL A 12 -11.05 -6.17 6.13
CA VAL A 12 -10.06 -5.10 6.15
C VAL A 12 -9.28 -5.13 7.46
N TYR A 13 -7.96 -5.28 7.34
CA TYR A 13 -7.02 -5.20 8.45
C TYR A 13 -6.28 -3.87 8.40
N ILE A 14 -6.42 -3.06 9.46
CA ILE A 14 -5.72 -1.78 9.57
C ILE A 14 -4.37 -2.01 10.24
N VAL A 15 -3.30 -1.56 9.58
CA VAL A 15 -1.94 -1.61 10.12
C VAL A 15 -1.47 -0.19 10.39
N SER A 16 -1.18 0.11 11.66
CA SER A 16 -0.61 1.40 12.08
C SER A 16 0.92 1.29 12.13
N SER A 17 1.58 1.44 10.99
CA SER A 17 3.04 1.34 10.85
C SER A 17 3.52 2.21 9.70
N ASP A 18 4.79 2.61 9.73
CA ASP A 18 5.49 3.06 8.52
C ASP A 18 5.64 1.86 7.57
N VAL A 19 5.36 2.08 6.29
CA VAL A 19 5.48 1.08 5.22
C VAL A 19 6.91 0.55 5.13
N ARG A 20 7.90 1.39 5.42
CA ARG A 20 9.32 1.05 5.35
C ARG A 20 9.76 0.14 6.49
N ASP A 21 9.04 0.14 7.62
CA ASP A 21 9.35 -0.70 8.79
C ASP A 21 8.44 -1.93 8.91
N TRP A 22 7.28 -1.91 8.25
CA TRP A 22 6.31 -2.99 8.35
C TRP A 22 6.82 -4.30 7.72
N LYS A 23 6.51 -5.43 8.35
CA LYS A 23 6.79 -6.77 7.84
C LYS A 23 5.47 -7.47 7.55
N ALA A 24 5.04 -7.39 6.29
CA ALA A 24 3.80 -8.02 5.86
C ALA A 24 3.86 -9.55 6.13
N PRO A 25 2.83 -10.14 6.76
CA PRO A 25 2.78 -11.57 7.02
C PRO A 25 2.63 -12.39 5.73
N GLU A 26 2.07 -11.78 4.68
CA GLU A 26 1.88 -12.36 3.36
C GLU A 26 2.21 -11.31 2.29
N ARG A 27 2.69 -11.77 1.13
CA ARG A 27 2.87 -10.90 -0.04
C ARG A 27 1.54 -10.68 -0.77
N ALA A 28 1.28 -9.47 -1.21
CA ALA A 28 0.09 -9.07 -1.93
C ALA A 28 0.13 -9.46 -3.42
N ASP A 29 -1.04 -9.76 -3.98
CA ASP A 29 -1.26 -9.87 -5.43
C ASP A 29 -1.38 -8.49 -6.11
N ILE A 30 -2.00 -7.53 -5.41
CA ILE A 30 -2.19 -6.17 -5.90
C ILE A 30 -1.80 -5.19 -4.78
N LEU A 31 -0.95 -4.23 -5.11
CA LEU A 31 -0.60 -3.10 -4.24
C LEU A 31 -1.22 -1.83 -4.84
N VAL A 32 -2.02 -1.13 -4.05
CA VAL A 32 -2.67 0.12 -4.46
C VAL A 32 -2.14 1.25 -3.58
N SER A 33 -1.71 2.34 -4.22
CA SER A 33 -1.22 3.54 -3.55
C SER A 33 -1.76 4.80 -4.22
N ASP A 34 -1.92 5.86 -3.44
CA ASP A 34 -2.20 7.20 -3.93
C ASP A 34 -1.25 8.16 -3.22
N LEU A 35 0.00 8.17 -3.69
CA LEU A 35 1.11 8.94 -3.11
C LEU A 35 1.63 10.00 -4.09
N LEU A 36 0.87 10.28 -5.16
CA LEU A 36 1.28 11.25 -6.16
C LEU A 36 0.87 12.65 -5.73
N GLY A 37 1.83 13.57 -5.77
CA GLY A 37 1.56 14.99 -5.59
C GLY A 37 1.08 15.65 -6.87
N SER A 38 0.84 16.96 -6.80
CA SER A 38 0.37 17.76 -7.95
C SER A 38 1.33 17.76 -9.14
N PHE A 39 2.61 17.46 -8.92
CA PHE A 39 3.64 17.33 -9.94
C PHE A 39 4.13 15.88 -10.08
N GLY A 40 3.32 14.90 -9.68
CA GLY A 40 3.64 13.48 -9.76
C GLY A 40 4.41 13.00 -8.54
N ASP A 41 5.73 13.06 -8.57
CA ASP A 41 6.62 12.45 -7.58
C ASP A 41 7.01 13.37 -6.42
N ASN A 42 6.53 14.62 -6.40
CA ASN A 42 6.89 15.61 -5.38
C ASN A 42 6.43 15.27 -3.95
N GLU A 43 5.69 14.18 -3.76
CA GLU A 43 5.31 13.59 -2.47
C GLU A 43 6.11 12.31 -2.13
N LEU A 44 7.19 12.04 -2.86
CA LEU A 44 8.09 10.90 -2.63
C LEU A 44 7.40 9.54 -2.85
N SER A 45 6.56 9.46 -3.89
CA SER A 45 5.90 8.21 -4.29
C SER A 45 6.91 7.12 -4.66
N PRO A 46 8.02 7.38 -5.38
CA PRO A 46 8.97 6.34 -5.75
C PRO A 46 9.68 5.76 -4.52
N GLU A 47 10.13 6.59 -3.58
CA GLU A 47 10.84 6.17 -2.37
C GLU A 47 9.93 5.38 -1.44
N SER A 48 8.65 5.75 -1.37
CA SER A 48 7.66 5.04 -0.56
C SER A 48 7.33 3.67 -1.17
N LEU A 49 7.19 3.60 -2.50
CA LEU A 49 6.88 2.36 -3.21
C LEU A 49 8.08 1.39 -3.28
N ASP A 50 9.32 1.89 -3.35
CA ASP A 50 10.51 1.05 -3.25
C ASP A 50 10.54 0.28 -1.92
N GLY A 51 10.20 0.95 -0.81
CA GLY A 51 10.03 0.31 0.48
C GLY A 51 8.91 -0.74 0.51
N ALA A 52 7.83 -0.49 -0.22
CA ALA A 52 6.65 -1.35 -0.27
C ALA A 52 6.76 -2.53 -1.26
N GLN A 53 7.67 -2.46 -2.24
CA GLN A 53 7.80 -3.45 -3.32
C GLN A 53 8.07 -4.87 -2.79
N ARG A 54 8.74 -4.98 -1.62
CA ARG A 54 8.97 -6.27 -0.94
C ARG A 54 7.69 -6.98 -0.49
N PHE A 55 6.58 -6.24 -0.37
CA PHE A 55 5.27 -6.79 -0.04
C PHE A 55 4.58 -7.38 -1.26
N LEU A 56 5.04 -7.13 -2.48
CA LEU A 56 4.41 -7.63 -3.70
C LEU A 56 4.94 -9.02 -4.07
N LYS A 57 4.05 -9.89 -4.56
CA LYS A 57 4.46 -11.14 -5.22
C LYS A 57 5.24 -10.83 -6.50
N LYS A 58 6.00 -11.81 -7.00
CA LYS A 58 6.84 -11.63 -8.21
C LYS A 58 6.01 -11.28 -9.45
N ASP A 59 4.80 -11.80 -9.52
CA ASP A 59 3.78 -11.59 -10.55
C ASP A 59 2.66 -10.63 -10.11
N GLY A 60 2.86 -9.93 -8.98
CA GLY A 60 1.88 -8.98 -8.48
C GLY A 60 1.85 -7.67 -9.27
N ILE A 61 0.75 -6.94 -9.13
CA ILE A 61 0.47 -5.70 -9.86
C ILE A 61 0.55 -4.51 -8.90
N SER A 62 1.27 -3.46 -9.27
CA SER A 62 1.23 -2.15 -8.58
C SER A 62 0.30 -1.20 -9.33
N ILE A 63 -0.55 -0.48 -8.58
CA ILE A 63 -1.45 0.55 -9.10
C ILE A 63 -1.23 1.83 -8.28
N PRO A 64 -0.78 2.94 -8.88
CA PRO A 64 -0.35 3.08 -10.27
C PRO A 64 0.93 2.27 -10.57
N SER A 65 1.16 2.00 -11.85
CA SER A 65 2.38 1.31 -12.35
C SER A 65 3.39 2.28 -12.97
N SER A 66 2.97 3.52 -13.26
CA SER A 66 3.74 4.62 -13.86
C SER A 66 3.02 5.94 -13.66
#